data_AF-B0EDA3-F1
#
_entry.id   AF-B0EDA3-F1
#
_cell.length_a   1.000
_cell.length_b   1.000
_cell.length_c   1.000
_cell.angle_alpha   90.00
_cell.angle_beta   90.00
_cell.angle_gamma   90.00
#
_symmetry.space_group_name_H-M   'P 1'
#
loop_
_entity.id
_entity.type
_entity.pdbx_description
1 polymer ?
#
loop_
_entity_poly.entity_id
_entity_poly.type
_entity_poly.pdbx_seq_one_letter_code
_entity_poly.pdbx_strand_id
1 'polypeptide(L)'
;MKDIKPNSGSFSKEAAKFNSYAKQFNKKHSSNTVTSLLCAQRLTLLLSSTQPPTIIPTLYEIWDSCLLIALEIETDTTLLNLLMTVITHPLFYENFSADTSSNMYSLYRDHLKRTLDFVIKGLSRMTFDIVLPSAIYRGTVDSLHTELEKRTCSIDAERPVVVAQSKKKVSIFSRFKRGKDKVLVMNVSAEFVPFSVKFFALAYFRFPSFRVKLTQYYTNLFQIKINYSPKKSLLKHFPTLLCWDEFDQKLKPMELEVDLSFLKNEKAFFIMIFREVVSVLEKHTTNKVLQWSIFNGFDVLLETYLKYYNSLDISDPYIHTIDGVIVTSVHPKMINFFMSYEVKRTNFFDPDDVLSTISDLEFFFDKLRNKVLLLKKEFDIKLFCNFIDKIIESENVITIQRILTLLYSYADLFSSRTRQYFFLDYLLDKQFSSLAYFWEENVISLFAQLLLFKGTFAKIKNIENNSLDEVEKKLYEVQESIDGITPLQLDIRIIKKVRRRFEKVRLEKLTHSQKNYIKSSKRLYEYFTEIYNDWQNSGSDVFPNLVFVHSIKEKDEVDVGNLF
;
A
#
# COMPACT_ATOMS: atom_id res chain seq x y z
N MET A 1 0.44 -22.48 31.87
CA MET A 1 -0.29 -21.21 31.61
C MET A 1 -1.37 -21.09 32.66
N LYS A 2 -1.29 -20.09 33.55
CA LYS A 2 -2.33 -19.83 34.58
C LYS A 2 -3.31 -18.81 33.99
N ASP A 3 -4.60 -19.12 34.08
CA ASP A 3 -5.70 -18.22 33.75
C ASP A 3 -5.64 -16.94 34.58
N ILE A 4 -5.25 -15.83 33.95
CA ILE A 4 -5.38 -14.50 34.53
C ILE A 4 -6.79 -14.02 34.20
N LYS A 5 -7.71 -14.10 35.17
CA LYS A 5 -8.98 -13.38 35.10
C LYS A 5 -8.68 -11.86 35.03
N PRO A 6 -9.31 -11.09 34.13
CA PRO A 6 -9.12 -9.65 34.06
C PRO A 6 -9.68 -8.99 35.33
N ASN A 7 -8.80 -8.40 36.13
CA ASN A 7 -9.15 -7.70 37.36
C ASN A 7 -9.76 -6.33 37.02
N SER A 8 -11.08 -6.19 37.03
CA SER A 8 -11.74 -4.87 36.90
C SER A 8 -11.27 -3.82 37.91
N GLY A 9 -10.83 -4.29 39.09
CA GLY A 9 -10.23 -3.44 40.12
C GLY A 9 -8.85 -2.88 39.78
N SER A 10 -8.09 -3.42 38.83
CA SER A 10 -6.76 -2.87 38.48
C SER A 10 -6.88 -1.65 37.57
N PHE A 11 -7.78 -1.69 36.58
CA PHE A 11 -8.02 -0.58 35.67
C PHE A 11 -8.59 0.65 36.40
N SER A 12 -9.65 0.49 37.17
CA SER A 12 -10.27 1.62 37.88
C SER A 12 -9.32 2.28 38.88
N LYS A 13 -8.44 1.49 39.52
CA LYS A 13 -7.38 2.02 40.40
C LYS A 13 -6.35 2.83 39.63
N GLU A 14 -5.89 2.33 38.48
CA GLU A 14 -4.88 3.03 37.67
C GLU A 14 -5.47 4.30 37.02
N ALA A 15 -6.74 4.27 36.58
CA ALA A 15 -7.45 5.42 36.05
C ALA A 15 -7.66 6.51 37.12
N ALA A 16 -8.10 6.13 38.33
CA ALA A 16 -8.24 7.07 39.44
C ALA A 16 -6.89 7.70 39.84
N LYS A 17 -5.81 6.90 39.80
CA LYS A 17 -4.44 7.37 40.05
C LYS A 17 -4.00 8.38 38.99
N PHE A 18 -4.24 8.09 37.71
CA PHE A 18 -3.94 9.00 36.60
C PHE A 18 -4.72 10.32 36.69
N ASN A 19 -6.03 10.26 36.97
CA ASN A 19 -6.88 11.45 37.16
C ASN A 19 -6.42 12.30 38.37
N SER A 20 -6.06 11.65 39.48
CA SER A 20 -5.48 12.33 40.64
C SER A 20 -4.21 13.09 40.27
N TYR A 21 -3.33 12.49 39.45
CA TYR A 21 -2.13 13.19 38.96
C TYR A 21 -2.46 14.37 38.05
N ALA A 22 -3.38 14.22 37.10
CA ALA A 22 -3.80 15.31 36.23
C ALA A 22 -4.31 16.51 37.04
N LYS A 23 -5.10 16.27 38.09
CA LYS A 23 -5.61 17.33 39.00
C LYS A 23 -4.52 17.97 39.86
N GLN A 24 -3.50 17.20 40.24
CA GLN A 24 -2.38 17.69 41.06
C GLN A 24 -1.29 18.40 40.26
N PHE A 25 -1.30 18.26 38.93
CA PHE A 25 -0.27 18.82 38.05
C PHE A 25 -0.19 20.35 38.14
N ASN A 26 -1.32 21.02 38.37
CA ASN A 26 -1.40 22.47 38.61
C ASN A 26 -0.70 22.94 39.91
N LYS A 27 -0.19 22.02 40.76
CA LYS A 27 0.30 22.34 42.11
C LYS A 27 1.78 22.01 42.38
N LYS A 28 2.44 21.05 41.67
CA LYS A 28 3.88 20.70 41.85
C LYS A 28 4.50 20.07 40.59
N HIS A 29 5.69 20.53 40.18
CA HIS A 29 6.17 20.44 38.77
C HIS A 29 7.25 19.40 38.38
N SER A 30 7.77 18.50 39.23
CA SER A 30 8.88 17.61 38.77
C SER A 30 8.80 16.13 39.13
N SER A 31 8.25 15.73 40.28
CA SER A 31 8.13 14.31 40.65
C SER A 31 6.99 13.57 39.94
N ASN A 32 6.04 14.31 39.36
CA ASN A 32 4.77 13.76 38.89
C ASN A 32 4.81 13.27 37.43
N THR A 33 5.76 13.74 36.62
CA THR A 33 5.85 13.43 35.18
C THR A 33 6.20 11.97 34.91
N VAL A 34 7.20 11.41 35.61
CA VAL A 34 7.58 9.99 35.43
C VAL A 34 6.45 9.06 35.85
N THR A 35 5.76 9.41 36.94
CA THR A 35 4.66 8.58 37.45
C THR A 35 3.43 8.65 36.54
N SER A 36 3.11 9.82 35.95
CA SER A 36 2.02 9.94 34.99
C SER A 36 2.29 9.15 33.71
N LEU A 37 3.53 9.14 33.20
CA LEU A 37 3.88 8.36 32.00
C LEU A 37 3.82 6.85 32.25
N LEU A 38 4.29 6.38 33.42
CA LEU A 38 4.13 4.98 33.81
C LEU A 38 2.67 4.56 33.96
N CYS A 39 1.84 5.44 34.55
CA CYS A 39 0.39 5.22 34.61
C CYS A 39 -0.22 5.17 33.20
N ALA A 40 0.19 6.06 32.30
CA ALA A 40 -0.30 6.08 30.93
C ALA A 40 0.03 4.79 30.17
N GLN A 41 1.28 4.31 30.27
CA GLN A 41 1.71 3.05 29.65
C GLN A 41 0.89 1.85 30.16
N ARG A 42 0.65 1.79 31.48
CA ARG A 42 -0.16 0.73 32.09
C ARG A 42 -1.61 0.78 31.61
N LEU A 43 -2.20 1.97 31.54
CA LEU A 43 -3.56 2.16 31.02
C LEU A 43 -3.66 1.73 29.56
N THR A 44 -2.70 2.08 28.71
CA THR A 44 -2.66 1.63 27.30
C THR A 44 -2.65 0.11 27.21
N LEU A 45 -1.80 -0.57 28.00
CA LEU A 45 -1.74 -2.03 28.03
C LEU A 45 -3.06 -2.66 28.51
N LEU A 46 -3.67 -2.09 29.56
CA LEU A 46 -4.95 -2.58 30.07
C LEU A 46 -6.09 -2.41 29.06
N LEU A 47 -6.15 -1.27 28.35
CA LEU A 47 -7.14 -1.03 27.29
C LEU A 47 -6.95 -1.94 26.08
N SER A 48 -5.72 -2.40 25.80
CA SER A 48 -5.43 -3.32 24.70
C SER A 48 -5.72 -4.80 25.01
N SER A 49 -6.07 -5.15 26.25
CA SER A 49 -6.37 -6.53 26.66
C SER A 49 -7.81 -6.95 26.31
N THR A 50 -8.03 -8.24 26.03
CA THR A 50 -9.25 -8.79 25.39
C THR A 50 -10.55 -8.70 26.18
N GLN A 51 -10.54 -8.22 27.42
CA GLN A 51 -11.75 -7.95 28.19
C GLN A 51 -11.53 -6.77 29.14
N PRO A 52 -11.68 -5.52 28.67
CA PRO A 52 -11.68 -4.37 29.57
C PRO A 52 -13.06 -4.24 30.22
N PRO A 53 -13.19 -4.39 31.55
CA PRO A 53 -14.42 -4.05 32.26
C PRO A 53 -14.40 -2.53 32.49
N THR A 54 -14.70 -1.76 31.44
CA THR A 54 -14.52 -0.30 31.52
C THR A 54 -15.75 0.43 31.01
N ILE A 55 -16.34 1.20 31.93
CA ILE A 55 -17.58 1.96 31.78
C ILE A 55 -17.20 3.25 31.03
N ILE A 56 -17.92 3.59 29.95
CA ILE A 56 -17.65 4.75 29.07
C ILE A 56 -17.28 6.06 29.83
N PRO A 57 -17.95 6.43 30.95
CA PRO A 57 -17.51 7.51 31.85
C PRO A 57 -16.02 7.53 32.19
N THR A 58 -15.42 6.38 32.50
CA THR A 58 -13.99 6.30 32.86
C THR A 58 -13.09 6.61 31.66
N LEU A 59 -13.51 6.29 30.43
CA LEU A 59 -12.78 6.67 29.22
C LEU A 59 -12.77 8.19 29.03
N TYR A 60 -13.88 8.87 29.33
CA TYR A 60 -13.93 10.34 29.32
C TYR A 60 -13.00 10.97 30.36
N GLU A 61 -12.97 10.43 31.59
CA GLU A 61 -12.06 10.93 32.61
C GLU A 61 -10.58 10.80 32.22
N ILE A 62 -10.20 9.68 31.59
CA ILE A 62 -8.84 9.48 31.10
C ILE A 62 -8.54 10.47 29.97
N TRP A 63 -9.49 10.70 29.06
CA TRP A 63 -9.33 11.68 27.97
C TRP A 63 -9.09 13.09 28.52
N ASP A 64 -9.95 13.57 29.43
CA ASP A 64 -9.78 14.88 30.07
C ASP A 64 -8.41 14.98 30.78
N SER A 65 -8.01 13.90 31.45
CA SER A 65 -6.71 13.83 32.13
C SER A 65 -5.54 13.95 31.14
N CYS A 66 -5.62 13.31 29.97
CA CYS A 66 -4.60 13.43 28.92
C CYS A 66 -4.49 14.88 28.41
N LEU A 67 -5.62 15.54 28.13
CA LEU A 67 -5.62 16.91 27.63
C LEU A 67 -5.08 17.91 28.66
N LEU A 68 -5.37 17.70 29.96
CA LEU A 68 -4.82 18.52 31.04
C LEU A 68 -3.29 18.35 31.15
N ILE A 69 -2.81 17.10 31.13
CA ILE A 69 -1.38 16.80 31.27
C ILE A 69 -0.62 17.35 30.05
N ALA A 70 -1.13 17.17 28.83
CA ALA A 70 -0.46 17.56 27.59
C ALA A 70 -0.28 19.08 27.42
N LEU A 71 -1.00 19.91 28.19
CA LEU A 71 -0.78 21.35 28.23
C LEU A 71 0.42 21.76 29.11
N GLU A 72 0.78 20.92 30.07
CA GLU A 72 1.75 21.23 31.14
C GLU A 72 3.11 20.55 30.94
N ILE A 73 3.14 19.41 30.24
CA ILE A 73 4.39 18.71 29.90
C ILE A 73 4.66 18.75 28.41
N GLU A 74 5.94 18.60 28.06
CA GLU A 74 6.31 18.28 26.69
C GLU A 74 5.59 17.00 26.27
N THR A 75 4.91 17.05 25.11
CA THR A 75 4.07 15.94 24.63
C THR A 75 4.88 14.67 24.47
N ASP A 76 4.66 13.65 25.29
CA ASP A 76 5.38 12.37 25.19
C ASP A 76 4.58 11.35 24.35
N THR A 77 5.30 10.51 23.60
CA THR A 77 4.72 9.43 22.77
C THR A 77 3.75 8.54 23.57
N THR A 78 4.07 8.24 24.84
CA THR A 78 3.24 7.40 25.71
C THR A 78 1.89 8.04 26.00
N LEU A 79 1.88 9.35 26.28
CA LEU A 79 0.65 10.10 26.55
C LEU A 79 -0.21 10.22 25.28
N LEU A 80 0.41 10.56 24.15
CA LEU A 80 -0.27 10.70 22.87
C LEU A 80 -0.85 9.36 22.39
N ASN A 81 -0.14 8.25 22.63
CA ASN A 81 -0.64 6.91 22.33
C ASN A 81 -1.85 6.54 23.20
N LEU A 82 -1.80 6.79 24.52
CA LEU A 82 -2.97 6.58 25.39
C LEU A 82 -4.16 7.39 24.89
N LEU A 83 -3.96 8.67 24.56
CA LEU A 83 -5.01 9.54 24.05
C LEU A 83 -5.62 8.97 22.76
N MET A 84 -4.81 8.53 21.79
CA MET A 84 -5.33 7.87 20.58
C MET A 84 -6.10 6.58 20.90
N THR A 85 -5.57 5.72 21.77
CA THR A 85 -6.24 4.47 22.18
C THR A 85 -7.62 4.73 22.79
N VAL A 86 -7.74 5.77 23.61
CA VAL A 86 -9.03 6.19 24.19
C VAL A 86 -9.96 6.71 23.10
N ILE A 87 -9.50 7.62 22.24
CA ILE A 87 -10.32 8.24 21.18
C ILE A 87 -10.92 7.18 20.23
N THR A 88 -10.15 6.14 19.90
CA THR A 88 -10.53 5.09 18.95
C THR A 88 -11.09 3.83 19.62
N HIS A 89 -11.46 3.89 20.90
CA HIS A 89 -11.89 2.71 21.64
C HIS A 89 -13.20 2.11 21.06
N PRO A 90 -13.30 0.78 20.82
CA PRO A 90 -14.47 0.16 20.18
C PRO A 90 -15.81 0.41 20.91
N LEU A 91 -15.80 0.48 22.25
CA LEU A 91 -17.00 0.75 23.06
C LEU A 91 -17.72 2.06 22.67
N PHE A 92 -16.99 3.08 22.21
CA PHE A 92 -17.61 4.30 21.71
C PHE A 92 -18.47 4.01 20.48
N TYR A 93 -17.92 3.25 19.53
CA TYR A 93 -18.65 2.86 18.32
C TYR A 93 -19.88 2.01 18.64
N GLU A 94 -19.74 1.00 19.50
CA GLU A 94 -20.86 0.13 19.92
C GLU A 94 -21.99 0.96 20.53
N ASN A 95 -21.67 1.92 21.41
CA ASN A 95 -22.67 2.77 22.05
C ASN A 95 -23.36 3.75 21.07
N PHE A 96 -22.58 4.37 20.17
CA PHE A 96 -23.13 5.34 19.21
C PHE A 96 -23.97 4.70 18.11
N SER A 97 -23.66 3.44 17.76
CA SER A 97 -24.46 2.67 16.81
C SER A 97 -25.87 2.34 17.36
N ALA A 98 -26.03 2.29 18.68
CA ALA A 98 -27.29 1.97 19.34
C ALA A 98 -28.20 3.20 19.55
N ASP A 99 -27.66 4.36 19.93
CA ASP A 99 -28.46 5.59 20.15
C ASP A 99 -27.63 6.89 20.00
N THR A 100 -27.80 7.57 18.86
CA THR A 100 -27.17 8.87 18.57
C THR A 100 -27.82 10.06 19.26
N SER A 101 -29.00 9.88 19.87
CA SER A 101 -29.68 10.93 20.64
C SER A 101 -29.23 10.98 22.10
N SER A 102 -28.38 10.04 22.52
CA SER A 102 -27.85 9.97 23.86
C SER A 102 -26.92 11.15 24.20
N ASN A 103 -27.01 11.64 25.44
CA ASN A 103 -26.06 12.62 25.99
C ASN A 103 -24.59 12.18 25.86
N MET A 104 -24.36 10.87 25.78
CA MET A 104 -23.03 10.28 25.65
C MET A 104 -22.39 10.56 24.29
N TYR A 105 -23.18 10.62 23.22
CA TYR A 105 -22.65 10.99 21.90
C TYR A 105 -22.30 12.48 21.81
N SER A 106 -23.12 13.36 22.41
CA SER A 106 -22.79 14.79 22.51
C SER A 106 -21.47 14.99 23.25
N LEU A 107 -21.31 14.30 24.39
CA LEU A 107 -20.09 14.37 25.19
C LEU A 107 -18.86 13.90 24.41
N TYR A 108 -18.98 12.85 23.59
CA TYR A 108 -17.91 12.40 22.70
C TYR A 108 -17.48 13.48 21.72
N ARG A 109 -18.45 14.14 21.08
CA ARG A 109 -18.17 15.21 20.11
C ARG A 109 -17.48 16.40 20.75
N ASP A 110 -17.89 16.78 21.95
CA ASP A 110 -17.26 17.87 22.70
C ASP A 110 -15.80 17.54 23.05
N HIS A 111 -15.51 16.30 23.42
CA HIS A 111 -14.13 15.84 23.64
C HIS A 111 -13.30 15.84 22.36
N LEU A 112 -13.83 15.32 21.24
CA LEU A 112 -13.15 15.38 19.95
C LEU A 112 -12.87 16.82 19.52
N LYS A 113 -13.81 17.76 19.74
CA LYS A 113 -13.64 19.18 19.42
C LYS A 113 -12.49 19.77 20.24
N ARG A 114 -12.47 19.52 21.56
CA ARG A 114 -11.38 19.95 22.45
C ARG A 114 -10.03 19.39 22.02
N THR A 115 -9.97 18.13 21.59
CA THR A 115 -8.73 17.54 21.04
C THR A 115 -8.32 18.20 19.73
N LEU A 116 -9.27 18.50 18.84
CA LEU A 116 -8.99 19.20 17.58
C LEU A 116 -8.39 20.60 17.84
N ASP A 117 -8.99 21.35 18.76
CA ASP A 117 -8.48 22.66 19.18
C ASP A 117 -7.07 22.55 19.78
N PHE A 118 -6.84 21.52 20.59
CA PHE A 118 -5.52 21.20 21.15
C PHE A 118 -4.48 20.92 20.06
N VAL A 119 -4.82 20.08 19.06
CA VAL A 119 -3.96 19.78 17.91
C VAL A 119 -3.63 21.03 17.10
N ILE A 120 -4.64 21.81 16.72
CA ILE A 120 -4.46 23.04 15.92
C ILE A 120 -3.59 24.06 16.66
N LYS A 121 -3.86 24.29 17.95
CA LYS A 121 -3.07 25.21 18.79
C LYS A 121 -1.63 24.74 18.98
N GLY A 122 -1.39 23.43 18.98
CA GLY A 122 -0.03 22.90 19.04
C GLY A 122 0.74 23.10 17.77
N LEU A 123 0.13 22.76 16.64
CA LEU A 123 0.78 22.91 15.35
C LEU A 123 1.03 24.38 14.99
N SER A 124 0.12 25.31 15.32
CA SER A 124 0.34 26.74 15.05
C SER A 124 1.50 27.38 15.83
N ARG A 125 1.99 26.69 16.87
CA ARG A 125 3.15 27.12 17.67
C ARG A 125 4.46 26.47 17.24
N MET A 126 4.42 25.50 16.32
CA MET A 126 5.59 24.83 15.78
C MET A 126 6.08 25.54 14.52
N THR A 127 7.40 25.66 14.37
CA THR A 127 8.04 25.89 13.08
C THR A 127 8.30 24.53 12.45
N PHE A 128 7.72 24.28 11.29
CA PHE A 128 7.87 23.02 10.58
C PHE A 128 9.08 23.09 9.65
N ASP A 129 9.93 22.08 9.73
CA ASP A 129 10.85 21.69 8.66
C ASP A 129 10.66 20.17 8.49
N ILE A 130 9.48 19.80 7.98
CA ILE A 130 9.09 18.40 7.85
C ILE A 130 9.73 17.85 6.59
N VAL A 131 10.90 17.26 6.76
CA VAL A 131 11.37 16.26 5.81
C VAL A 131 10.42 15.07 5.97
N LEU A 132 9.83 14.59 4.86
CA LEU A 132 9.14 13.30 4.88
C LEU A 132 10.08 12.31 5.57
N PRO A 133 9.60 11.47 6.50
CA PRO A 133 10.46 10.49 7.14
C PRO A 133 10.94 9.50 6.08
N SER A 134 12.00 9.86 5.36
CA SER A 134 12.75 8.95 4.51
C SER A 134 13.08 7.81 5.43
N ALA A 135 12.54 6.63 5.17
CA ALA A 135 12.72 5.51 6.06
C ALA A 135 14.22 5.40 6.37
N ILE A 136 14.58 5.64 7.63
CA ILE A 136 15.85 5.19 8.19
C ILE A 136 15.72 3.67 8.31
N TYR A 137 15.74 3.06 7.13
CA TYR A 137 15.97 1.67 6.82
C TYR A 137 16.58 1.70 5.41
N ARG A 138 17.72 2.38 5.29
CA ARG A 138 18.85 1.75 4.57
C ARG A 138 19.24 0.52 5.39
N GLY A 139 18.39 -0.50 5.38
CA GLY A 139 18.86 -1.86 5.37
C GLY A 139 19.65 -1.92 4.08
N THR A 140 20.96 -1.91 4.23
CA THR A 140 21.92 -2.03 3.16
C THR A 140 21.43 -3.07 2.16
N VAL A 141 21.63 -2.84 0.87
CA VAL A 141 21.62 -3.91 -0.13
C VAL A 141 22.55 -5.06 0.32
N ASP A 142 23.53 -4.76 1.19
CA ASP A 142 24.32 -5.75 1.93
C ASP A 142 23.52 -6.64 2.89
N SER A 143 22.38 -6.24 3.49
CA SER A 143 21.62 -7.11 4.39
C SER A 143 20.80 -8.17 3.65
N LEU A 144 20.39 -7.90 2.41
CA LEU A 144 19.78 -8.90 1.52
C LEU A 144 20.85 -9.87 0.98
N HIS A 145 22.07 -9.38 0.71
CA HIS A 145 23.21 -10.26 0.41
C HIS A 145 23.65 -11.09 1.61
N THR A 146 23.70 -10.51 2.81
CA THR A 146 24.10 -11.23 4.04
C THR A 146 23.03 -12.25 4.48
N GLU A 147 21.75 -12.03 4.17
CA GLU A 147 20.65 -12.96 4.50
C GLU A 147 20.48 -14.08 3.46
N LEU A 148 20.93 -13.86 2.22
CA LEU A 148 21.12 -14.92 1.21
C LEU A 148 22.38 -15.75 1.49
N GLU A 149 23.50 -15.12 1.90
CA GLU A 149 24.72 -15.83 2.31
C GLU A 149 24.54 -16.60 3.61
N LYS A 150 23.75 -16.10 4.59
CA LYS A 150 23.45 -16.82 5.84
C LYS A 150 22.53 -18.05 5.69
N ARG A 151 21.96 -18.29 4.50
CA ARG A 151 21.22 -19.54 4.21
C ARG A 151 22.09 -20.62 3.57
N THR A 152 23.37 -20.34 3.35
CA THR A 152 24.37 -21.30 2.91
C THR A 152 25.58 -21.23 3.85
N CYS A 153 25.79 -22.30 4.61
CA CYS A 153 26.90 -22.52 5.54
C CYS A 153 26.67 -22.03 6.99
N SER A 154 27.16 -22.87 7.90
CA SER A 154 26.75 -23.02 9.28
C SER A 154 27.75 -22.44 10.28
N ILE A 155 27.30 -22.36 11.55
CA ILE A 155 28.06 -22.43 12.82
C ILE A 155 28.61 -21.10 13.41
N ASP A 156 28.16 -20.89 14.64
CA ASP A 156 28.68 -20.13 15.80
C ASP A 156 28.68 -18.58 15.88
N ALA A 157 28.02 -18.16 16.99
CA ALA A 157 28.20 -17.04 17.90
C ALA A 157 28.96 -15.76 17.46
N GLU A 158 28.33 -14.59 17.68
CA GLU A 158 28.75 -13.61 18.71
C GLU A 158 27.78 -12.41 18.82
N ARG A 159 27.75 -11.78 20.01
CA ARG A 159 26.86 -10.67 20.41
C ARG A 159 27.35 -9.33 19.84
N PRO A 160 26.48 -8.36 19.49
CA PRO A 160 26.92 -7.00 19.22
C PRO A 160 26.99 -6.14 20.50
N VAL A 161 28.14 -5.49 20.63
CA VAL A 161 28.55 -4.50 21.63
C VAL A 161 27.86 -3.15 21.38
N VAL A 162 27.39 -2.52 22.46
CA VAL A 162 26.88 -1.14 22.48
C VAL A 162 28.04 -0.16 22.31
N VAL A 163 28.00 0.67 21.26
CA VAL A 163 28.85 1.87 21.18
C VAL A 163 27.97 3.11 21.30
N ALA A 164 28.11 3.81 22.42
CA ALA A 164 27.50 5.10 22.69
C ALA A 164 28.21 6.21 21.91
N GLN A 165 27.45 7.13 21.32
CA GLN A 165 27.98 8.44 20.90
C GLN A 165 27.35 9.56 21.72
N SER A 166 28.23 10.49 22.10
CA SER A 166 28.16 11.39 23.24
C SER A 166 27.22 12.60 23.06
N LYS A 167 26.40 12.83 24.09
CA LYS A 167 25.64 14.07 24.32
C LYS A 167 26.56 15.29 24.43
N LYS A 168 26.36 16.32 23.60
CA LYS A 168 26.75 17.69 23.96
C LYS A 168 25.80 18.18 25.06
N LYS A 169 26.33 18.33 26.28
CA LYS A 169 25.65 18.93 27.43
C LYS A 169 25.37 20.41 27.15
N VAL A 170 24.11 20.77 26.89
CA VAL A 170 23.64 22.14 27.08
C VAL A 170 23.13 22.24 28.52
N SER A 171 23.71 23.18 29.27
CA SER A 171 23.46 23.41 30.70
C SER A 171 21.99 23.72 30.98
N ILE A 172 21.42 23.03 31.99
CA ILE A 172 20.04 23.13 32.48
C ILE A 172 19.74 24.49 33.17
N PHE A 173 20.74 25.37 33.35
CA PHE A 173 20.60 26.57 34.19
C PHE A 173 20.47 27.92 33.47
N SER A 174 20.35 28.00 32.14
CA SER A 174 20.26 29.30 31.45
C SER A 174 18.85 29.83 31.17
N ARG A 175 17.77 29.16 31.58
CA ARG A 175 16.39 29.62 31.35
C ARG A 175 15.66 30.01 32.64
N PHE A 176 16.13 31.05 33.30
CA PHE A 176 15.32 31.78 34.29
C PHE A 176 15.44 33.29 34.11
N LYS A 177 14.66 33.83 33.17
CA LYS A 177 14.14 35.20 33.28
C LYS A 177 12.62 35.11 33.33
N ARG A 178 12.08 35.34 34.55
CA ARG A 178 10.65 35.39 34.84
C ARG A 178 10.09 36.75 34.43
N GLY A 179 9.26 36.77 33.39
CA GLY A 179 8.25 37.81 33.18
C GLY A 179 6.91 37.31 33.73
N LYS A 180 6.25 38.13 34.54
CA LYS A 180 4.88 37.91 35.03
C LYS A 180 3.93 38.21 33.87
N ASP A 181 3.49 37.15 33.21
CA ASP A 181 2.18 36.94 32.57
C ASP A 181 2.29 35.57 31.91
N LYS A 182 2.05 34.51 32.71
CA LYS A 182 2.13 33.13 32.21
C LYS A 182 0.90 32.85 31.35
N VAL A 183 0.93 33.28 30.09
CA VAL A 183 0.21 32.53 29.05
C VAL A 183 0.77 31.11 29.11
N LEU A 184 -0.09 30.13 29.32
CA LEU A 184 0.28 28.71 29.30
C LEU A 184 0.84 28.37 27.91
N VAL A 185 2.17 28.38 27.80
CA VAL A 185 2.89 28.00 26.59
C VAL A 185 3.00 26.48 26.60
N MET A 186 2.17 25.84 25.78
CA MET A 186 2.21 24.41 25.53
C MET A 186 3.56 24.03 24.93
N ASN A 187 4.27 23.10 25.57
CA ASN A 187 5.53 22.56 25.06
C ASN A 187 5.22 21.37 24.15
N VAL A 188 5.51 21.50 22.86
CA VAL A 188 5.18 20.48 21.85
C VAL A 188 6.47 19.85 21.35
N SER A 189 6.51 18.52 21.34
CA SER A 189 7.65 17.72 20.88
C SER A 189 7.48 17.27 19.43
N ALA A 190 8.53 16.71 18.82
CA ALA A 190 8.48 16.18 17.45
C ALA A 190 7.43 15.06 17.28
N GLU A 191 7.17 14.28 18.33
CA GLU A 191 6.21 13.17 18.34
C GLU A 191 4.75 13.63 18.27
N PHE A 192 4.50 14.92 18.47
CA PHE A 192 3.19 15.53 18.25
C PHE A 192 2.77 15.53 16.79
N VAL A 193 3.71 15.60 15.85
CA VAL A 193 3.41 15.65 14.41
C VAL A 193 2.73 14.35 13.94
N PRO A 194 3.29 13.14 14.18
CA PRO A 194 2.62 11.88 13.85
C PRO A 194 1.24 11.71 14.51
N PHE A 195 1.08 12.15 15.76
CA PHE A 195 -0.21 12.13 16.45
C PHE A 195 -1.23 13.03 15.73
N SER A 196 -0.83 14.25 15.40
CA SER A 196 -1.69 15.24 14.76
C SER A 196 -2.16 14.77 13.37
N VAL A 197 -1.26 14.16 12.59
CA VAL A 197 -1.60 13.60 11.28
C VAL A 197 -2.67 12.51 11.40
N LYS A 198 -2.50 11.56 12.33
CA LYS A 198 -3.51 10.51 12.60
C LYS A 198 -4.83 11.10 13.06
N PHE A 199 -4.78 12.10 13.93
CA PHE A 199 -5.98 12.76 14.43
C PHE A 199 -6.70 13.56 13.32
N PHE A 200 -5.99 14.22 12.41
CA PHE A 200 -6.60 14.90 11.26
C PHE A 200 -7.26 13.93 10.28
N ALA A 201 -6.66 12.76 10.02
CA ALA A 201 -7.32 11.73 9.23
C ALA A 201 -8.62 11.26 9.90
N LEU A 202 -8.60 11.02 11.22
CA LEU A 202 -9.81 10.70 11.98
C LEU A 202 -10.84 11.83 11.92
N ALA A 203 -10.42 13.08 12.14
CA ALA A 203 -11.27 14.26 12.14
C ALA A 203 -11.90 14.51 10.76
N TYR A 204 -11.16 14.26 9.67
CA TYR A 204 -11.67 14.33 8.31
C TYR A 204 -12.92 13.46 8.14
N PHE A 205 -12.90 12.24 8.67
CA PHE A 205 -14.07 11.36 8.60
C PHE A 205 -15.13 11.71 9.66
N ARG A 206 -14.75 12.14 10.87
CA ARG A 206 -15.68 12.34 12.01
C ARG A 206 -16.33 13.72 12.08
N PHE A 207 -15.81 14.73 11.38
CA PHE A 207 -16.30 16.11 11.43
C PHE A 207 -16.59 16.68 10.03
N PRO A 208 -17.86 16.73 9.59
CA PRO A 208 -18.21 17.28 8.28
C PRO A 208 -17.75 18.73 8.09
N SER A 209 -17.90 19.59 9.11
CA SER A 209 -17.45 20.99 9.04
C SER A 209 -15.93 21.12 8.94
N PHE A 210 -15.16 20.27 9.60
CA PHE A 210 -13.70 20.22 9.44
C PHE A 210 -13.31 19.72 8.05
N ARG A 211 -13.97 18.66 7.55
CA ARG A 211 -13.76 18.12 6.19
C ARG A 211 -13.94 19.21 5.13
N VAL A 212 -15.05 19.94 5.18
CA VAL A 212 -15.36 21.04 4.25
C VAL A 212 -14.31 22.15 4.35
N LYS A 213 -13.89 22.54 5.56
CA LYS A 213 -12.85 23.56 5.71
C LYS A 213 -11.49 23.11 5.18
N LEU A 214 -11.09 21.86 5.44
CA LEU A 214 -9.84 21.30 4.95
C LEU A 214 -9.82 21.21 3.42
N THR A 215 -10.92 20.76 2.80
CA THR A 215 -11.01 20.68 1.34
C THR A 215 -11.03 22.07 0.71
N GLN A 216 -11.80 23.02 1.26
CA GLN A 216 -11.79 24.43 0.83
C GLN A 216 -10.41 25.06 0.94
N TYR A 217 -9.69 24.78 2.02
CA TYR A 217 -8.33 25.28 2.22
C TYR A 217 -7.41 24.84 1.08
N TYR A 218 -7.35 23.54 0.77
CA TYR A 218 -6.54 23.06 -0.35
C TYR A 218 -7.07 23.54 -1.71
N THR A 219 -8.39 23.60 -1.89
CA THR A 219 -9.00 24.12 -3.13
C THR A 219 -8.57 25.55 -3.41
N ASN A 220 -8.65 26.43 -2.41
CA ASN A 220 -8.27 27.83 -2.50
C ASN A 220 -6.77 28.00 -2.72
N LEU A 221 -5.95 27.19 -2.03
CA LEU A 221 -4.50 27.25 -2.14
C LEU A 221 -4.03 26.85 -3.56
N PHE A 222 -4.75 25.97 -4.25
CA PHE A 222 -4.36 25.46 -5.56
C PHE A 222 -5.28 25.85 -6.72
N GLN A 223 -6.25 26.74 -6.50
CA GLN A 223 -7.26 27.19 -7.48
C GLN A 223 -7.92 26.05 -8.25
N ILE A 224 -8.22 24.94 -7.56
CA ILE A 224 -8.80 23.75 -8.20
C ILE A 224 -10.30 24.03 -8.46
N LYS A 225 -10.75 23.94 -9.73
CA LYS A 225 -12.18 23.99 -10.07
C LYS A 225 -12.77 22.60 -9.98
N ILE A 226 -13.73 22.39 -9.08
CA ILE A 226 -14.33 21.07 -8.86
C ILE A 226 -15.83 21.14 -9.11
N ASN A 227 -16.32 20.26 -9.99
CA ASN A 227 -17.74 19.98 -10.15
C ASN A 227 -18.05 18.66 -9.44
N TYR A 228 -18.37 18.73 -8.15
CA TYR A 228 -18.79 17.56 -7.38
C TYR A 228 -20.31 17.58 -7.15
N SER A 229 -20.98 16.47 -7.45
CA SER A 229 -22.32 16.20 -6.92
C SER A 229 -22.39 14.75 -6.47
N PRO A 230 -22.79 14.46 -5.21
CA PRO A 230 -23.00 13.09 -4.77
C PRO A 230 -24.22 12.49 -5.51
N LYS A 231 -24.04 11.34 -6.18
CA LYS A 231 -25.17 10.64 -6.82
C LYS A 231 -26.07 10.01 -5.75
N LYS A 232 -27.33 10.46 -5.67
CA LYS A 232 -28.36 9.98 -4.72
C LYS A 232 -28.54 8.45 -4.63
N SER A 233 -28.28 7.71 -5.71
CA SER A 233 -28.42 6.26 -5.74
C SER A 233 -27.30 5.51 -5.00
N LEU A 234 -26.09 6.07 -4.92
CA LEU A 234 -24.94 5.45 -4.25
C LEU A 234 -25.07 5.53 -2.71
N LEU A 235 -25.70 6.59 -2.20
CA LEU A 235 -26.03 6.77 -0.78
C LEU A 235 -26.96 5.66 -0.21
N LYS A 236 -27.64 4.88 -1.06
CA LYS A 236 -28.51 3.78 -0.61
C LYS A 236 -27.76 2.47 -0.35
N HIS A 237 -26.56 2.26 -0.91
CA HIS A 237 -25.85 0.97 -0.86
C HIS A 237 -24.63 0.93 0.08
N PHE A 238 -24.16 2.10 0.52
CA PHE A 238 -23.06 2.26 1.49
C PHE A 238 -23.42 2.42 2.98
N PRO A 239 -24.68 2.60 3.44
CA PRO A 239 -24.98 2.92 4.83
C PRO A 239 -24.46 1.93 5.88
N THR A 240 -24.25 0.66 5.53
CA THR A 240 -24.07 -0.43 6.50
C THR A 240 -22.62 -0.80 6.82
N LEU A 241 -21.62 -0.40 6.02
CA LEU A 241 -20.23 -0.85 6.25
C LEU A 241 -19.50 -0.07 7.34
N LEU A 242 -19.93 1.16 7.57
CA LEU A 242 -19.27 2.09 8.50
C LEU A 242 -20.25 3.00 9.25
N CYS A 243 -21.56 2.81 9.01
CA CYS A 243 -22.63 3.69 9.49
C CYS A 243 -22.44 5.18 9.11
N TRP A 244 -21.58 5.51 8.12
CA TRP A 244 -21.15 6.89 7.84
C TRP A 244 -22.26 7.82 7.37
N ASP A 245 -23.18 7.38 6.51
CA ASP A 245 -24.25 8.26 6.01
C ASP A 245 -25.34 8.47 7.06
N GLU A 246 -25.67 7.46 7.86
CA GLU A 246 -26.53 7.64 9.03
C GLU A 246 -25.83 8.52 10.08
N PHE A 247 -24.52 8.37 10.26
CA PHE A 247 -23.72 9.22 11.15
C PHE A 247 -23.65 10.67 10.64
N ASP A 248 -23.39 10.93 9.34
CA ASP A 248 -23.36 12.27 8.73
C ASP A 248 -24.76 12.92 8.72
N GLN A 249 -25.85 12.15 8.56
CA GLN A 249 -27.23 12.64 8.68
C GLN A 249 -27.67 12.88 10.13
N LYS A 250 -27.18 12.07 11.09
CA LYS A 250 -27.45 12.20 12.54
C LYS A 250 -26.52 13.21 13.23
N LEU A 251 -25.38 13.54 12.60
CA LEU A 251 -24.47 14.60 13.01
C LEU A 251 -25.15 15.96 12.76
N LYS A 252 -25.78 16.52 13.80
CA LYS A 252 -26.15 17.93 13.76
C LYS A 252 -24.92 18.76 13.37
N PRO A 253 -25.03 19.71 12.42
CA PRO A 253 -23.93 20.60 12.10
C PRO A 253 -23.50 21.30 13.39
N MET A 254 -22.28 21.01 13.83
CA MET A 254 -21.64 21.75 14.90
C MET A 254 -20.67 22.70 14.21
N GLU A 255 -20.88 23.98 14.41
CA GLU A 255 -19.95 24.98 13.93
C GLU A 255 -18.60 24.76 14.62
N LEU A 256 -17.59 24.52 13.78
CA LEU A 256 -16.20 24.41 14.19
C LEU A 256 -15.48 25.62 13.63
N GLU A 257 -15.04 26.53 14.50
CA GLU A 257 -14.11 27.60 14.14
C GLU A 257 -12.69 27.02 14.13
N VAL A 258 -12.25 26.58 12.97
CA VAL A 258 -10.92 26.02 12.75
C VAL A 258 -10.15 26.93 11.80
N ASP A 259 -9.00 27.43 12.26
CA ASP A 259 -8.02 28.12 11.42
C ASP A 259 -6.95 27.11 10.95
N LEU A 260 -6.84 26.93 9.63
CA LEU A 260 -5.88 26.04 8.98
C LEU A 260 -4.68 26.79 8.38
N SER A 261 -4.54 28.09 8.69
CA SER A 261 -3.45 28.92 8.15
C SER A 261 -2.05 28.43 8.52
N PHE A 262 -1.91 27.64 9.60
CA PHE A 262 -0.65 27.00 9.99
C PHE A 262 -0.20 25.89 9.02
N LEU A 263 -1.09 25.38 8.16
CA LEU A 263 -0.76 24.42 7.11
C LEU A 263 -0.16 25.08 5.86
N LYS A 264 0.09 26.39 5.88
CA LYS A 264 0.62 27.09 4.71
C LYS A 264 2.02 26.56 4.40
N ASN A 265 2.22 26.15 3.15
CA ASN A 265 3.49 25.71 2.56
C ASN A 265 4.03 24.33 2.99
N GLU A 266 3.29 23.53 3.76
CA GLU A 266 3.77 22.22 4.26
C GLU A 266 3.33 21.05 3.36
N LYS A 267 3.98 20.89 2.20
CA LYS A 267 3.74 19.78 1.27
C LYS A 267 3.88 18.40 1.95
N ALA A 268 4.90 18.21 2.78
CA ALA A 268 5.14 16.95 3.48
C ALA A 268 3.99 16.62 4.45
N PHE A 269 3.49 17.62 5.17
CA PHE A 269 2.38 17.42 6.10
C PHE A 269 1.07 17.04 5.38
N PHE A 270 0.79 17.64 4.21
CA PHE A 270 -0.32 17.22 3.35
C PHE A 270 -0.21 15.74 2.96
N ILE A 271 0.95 15.29 2.49
CA ILE A 271 1.19 13.90 2.09
C ILE A 271 0.97 12.96 3.26
N MET A 272 1.49 13.30 4.45
CA MET A 272 1.29 12.50 5.66
C MET A 272 -0.20 12.38 6.02
N ILE A 273 -0.97 13.48 5.97
CA ILE A 273 -2.42 13.44 6.21
C ILE A 273 -3.10 12.55 5.18
N PHE A 274 -2.78 12.76 3.89
CA PHE A 274 -3.42 12.02 2.82
C PHE A 274 -3.13 10.52 2.90
N ARG A 275 -1.91 10.12 3.27
CA ARG A 275 -1.56 8.73 3.58
C ARG A 275 -2.47 8.12 4.63
N GLU A 276 -2.67 8.81 5.76
CA GLU A 276 -3.50 8.29 6.83
C GLU A 276 -4.97 8.20 6.40
N VAL A 277 -5.46 9.16 5.60
CA VAL A 277 -6.80 9.11 5.00
C VAL A 277 -6.95 7.86 4.11
N VAL A 278 -6.04 7.64 3.15
CA VAL A 278 -6.13 6.47 2.26
C VAL A 278 -5.91 5.15 2.99
N SER A 279 -5.08 5.14 4.04
CA SER A 279 -4.85 3.95 4.88
C SER A 279 -6.10 3.55 5.67
N VAL A 280 -6.85 4.53 6.18
CA VAL A 280 -8.14 4.29 6.84
C VAL A 280 -9.14 3.73 5.84
N LEU A 281 -9.22 4.31 4.64
CA LEU A 281 -10.08 3.79 3.57
C LEU A 281 -9.73 2.35 3.23
N GLU A 282 -8.46 2.05 2.95
CA GLU A 282 -8.00 0.70 2.58
C GLU A 282 -8.41 -0.37 3.61
N LYS A 283 -8.18 -0.08 4.90
CA LYS A 283 -8.56 -0.99 6.01
C LYS A 283 -10.05 -1.29 6.03
N HIS A 284 -10.88 -0.28 5.78
CA HIS A 284 -12.34 -0.42 5.79
C HIS A 284 -12.92 -0.97 4.48
N THR A 285 -12.16 -0.92 3.39
CA THR A 285 -12.55 -1.49 2.09
C THR A 285 -11.77 -2.78 1.77
N THR A 286 -11.29 -3.49 2.79
CA THR A 286 -10.58 -4.76 2.62
C THR A 286 -11.45 -5.72 1.80
N ASN A 287 -10.88 -6.27 0.71
CA ASN A 287 -11.55 -7.13 -0.27
C ASN A 287 -12.78 -6.54 -1.02
N LYS A 288 -12.99 -5.22 -0.99
CA LYS A 288 -14.06 -4.55 -1.74
C LYS A 288 -13.49 -3.55 -2.74
N VAL A 289 -13.96 -3.63 -3.98
CA VAL A 289 -13.68 -2.65 -5.03
C VAL A 289 -14.66 -1.50 -4.86
N LEU A 290 -14.20 -0.39 -4.26
CA LEU A 290 -15.03 0.80 -4.06
C LEU A 290 -14.42 1.96 -4.84
N GLN A 291 -15.26 2.72 -5.55
CA GLN A 291 -14.85 3.99 -6.13
C GLN A 291 -14.74 5.03 -5.00
N TRP A 292 -13.53 5.46 -4.71
CA TRP A 292 -13.29 6.34 -3.55
C TRP A 292 -13.69 7.79 -3.77
N SER A 293 -14.01 8.19 -5.00
CA SER A 293 -14.69 9.45 -5.30
C SER A 293 -16.06 9.60 -4.60
N ILE A 294 -16.59 8.50 -4.04
CA ILE A 294 -17.78 8.51 -3.18
C ILE A 294 -17.50 9.23 -1.85
N PHE A 295 -16.26 9.23 -1.36
CA PHE A 295 -15.90 9.95 -0.14
C PHE A 295 -15.80 11.45 -0.41
N ASN A 296 -16.69 12.24 0.20
CA ASN A 296 -16.73 13.69 0.06
C ASN A 296 -15.34 14.30 0.23
N GLY A 297 -14.86 15.04 -0.78
CA GLY A 297 -13.57 15.72 -0.74
C GLY A 297 -12.36 14.89 -1.17
N PHE A 298 -12.52 13.57 -1.39
CA PHE A 298 -11.42 12.71 -1.81
C PHE A 298 -10.81 13.14 -3.15
N ASP A 299 -11.64 13.51 -4.13
CA ASP A 299 -11.15 13.98 -5.44
C ASP A 299 -10.27 15.24 -5.30
N VAL A 300 -10.58 16.14 -4.36
CA VAL A 300 -9.76 17.32 -4.06
C VAL A 300 -8.38 16.90 -3.58
N LEU A 301 -8.34 15.94 -2.64
CA LEU A 301 -7.10 15.44 -2.05
C LEU A 301 -6.27 14.69 -3.11
N LEU A 302 -6.92 13.86 -3.93
CA LEU A 302 -6.29 13.14 -5.02
C LEU A 302 -5.70 14.12 -6.04
N GLU A 303 -6.46 15.10 -6.53
CA GLU A 303 -5.94 16.09 -7.47
C GLU A 303 -4.78 16.91 -6.89
N THR A 304 -4.86 17.26 -5.60
CA THR A 304 -3.78 17.94 -4.88
C THR A 304 -2.52 17.07 -4.83
N TYR A 305 -2.68 15.77 -4.55
CA TYR A 305 -1.60 14.80 -4.56
C TYR A 305 -0.94 14.67 -5.94
N LEU A 306 -1.75 14.54 -7.00
CA LEU A 306 -1.25 14.43 -8.38
C LEU A 306 -0.50 15.68 -8.83
N LYS A 307 -0.92 16.88 -8.38
CA LYS A 307 -0.16 18.12 -8.63
C LYS A 307 1.22 18.10 -7.98
N TYR A 308 1.33 17.52 -6.79
CA TYR A 308 2.61 17.41 -6.09
C TYR A 308 3.50 16.29 -6.61
N TYR A 309 2.92 15.28 -7.25
CA TYR A 309 3.57 14.03 -7.63
C TYR A 309 4.92 14.23 -8.33
N ASN A 310 5.00 15.16 -9.29
CA ASN A 310 6.23 15.45 -10.04
C ASN A 310 7.42 15.91 -9.19
N SER A 311 7.16 16.37 -7.97
CA SER A 311 8.17 16.88 -7.05
C SER A 311 8.39 15.94 -5.86
N LEU A 312 7.75 14.77 -5.85
CA LEU A 312 7.90 13.76 -4.81
C LEU A 312 9.05 12.82 -5.10
N ASP A 313 9.69 12.36 -4.03
CA ASP A 313 10.53 11.17 -4.10
C ASP A 313 9.62 9.94 -4.03
N ILE A 314 9.46 9.26 -5.16
CA ILE A 314 8.55 8.10 -5.28
C ILE A 314 9.13 6.87 -4.59
N SER A 315 10.45 6.85 -4.38
CA SER A 315 11.08 5.79 -3.58
C SER A 315 10.72 5.88 -2.09
N ASP A 316 10.11 7.00 -1.64
CA ASP A 316 9.64 7.14 -0.27
C ASP A 316 8.48 6.17 0.02
N PRO A 317 8.57 5.31 1.05
CA PRO A 317 7.52 4.37 1.41
C PRO A 317 6.15 4.99 1.68
N TYR A 318 6.08 6.26 2.10
CA TYR A 318 4.81 6.98 2.26
C TYR A 318 4.11 7.15 0.91
N ILE A 319 4.86 7.52 -0.12
CA ILE A 319 4.37 7.72 -1.49
C ILE A 319 3.97 6.38 -2.09
N HIS A 320 4.85 5.39 -1.98
CA HIS A 320 4.59 4.05 -2.48
C HIS A 320 3.33 3.41 -1.85
N THR A 321 3.11 3.62 -0.55
CA THR A 321 1.87 3.19 0.12
C THR A 321 0.64 3.89 -0.46
N ILE A 322 0.69 5.20 -0.65
CA ILE A 322 -0.41 5.98 -1.22
C ILE A 322 -0.71 5.48 -2.65
N ASP A 323 0.30 5.32 -3.48
CA ASP A 323 0.16 4.93 -4.89
C ASP A 323 -0.50 3.56 -5.04
N GLY A 324 -0.04 2.56 -4.27
CA GLY A 324 -0.61 1.22 -4.32
C GLY A 324 -2.09 1.19 -3.94
N VAL A 325 -2.47 2.02 -2.98
CA VAL A 325 -3.85 2.18 -2.56
C VAL A 325 -4.68 2.88 -3.64
N ILE A 326 -4.18 3.99 -4.19
CA ILE A 326 -4.86 4.77 -5.23
C ILE A 326 -5.08 3.94 -6.50
N VAL A 327 -4.09 3.14 -6.92
CA VAL A 327 -4.18 2.23 -8.07
C VAL A 327 -5.43 1.35 -7.99
N THR A 328 -5.72 0.80 -6.81
CA THR A 328 -6.89 -0.07 -6.62
C THR A 328 -8.22 0.68 -6.56
N SER A 329 -8.21 1.96 -6.19
CA SER A 329 -9.41 2.76 -5.93
C SER A 329 -10.00 3.45 -7.17
N VAL A 330 -9.16 3.80 -8.15
CA VAL A 330 -9.55 4.54 -9.37
C VAL A 330 -9.05 3.80 -10.63
N HIS A 331 -8.98 2.47 -10.53
CA HIS A 331 -8.59 1.57 -11.61
C HIS A 331 -9.51 1.74 -12.85
N PRO A 332 -8.97 1.70 -14.09
CA PRO A 332 -7.56 1.61 -14.48
C PRO A 332 -6.88 2.97 -14.76
N LYS A 333 -7.56 4.10 -14.55
CA LYS A 333 -7.01 5.42 -14.90
C LYS A 333 -5.73 5.73 -14.13
N MET A 334 -5.68 5.36 -12.86
CA MET A 334 -4.51 5.64 -12.02
C MET A 334 -3.30 4.81 -12.37
N ILE A 335 -3.47 3.54 -12.74
CA ILE A 335 -2.32 2.75 -13.20
C ILE A 335 -1.76 3.29 -14.52
N ASN A 336 -2.59 3.79 -15.44
CA ASN A 336 -2.11 4.47 -16.64
C ASN A 336 -1.33 5.74 -16.30
N PHE A 337 -1.81 6.53 -15.33
CA PHE A 337 -1.11 7.73 -14.88
C PHE A 337 0.27 7.40 -14.31
N PHE A 338 0.33 6.47 -13.34
CA PHE A 338 1.59 6.08 -12.72
C PHE A 338 2.54 5.46 -13.74
N MET A 339 2.07 4.52 -14.57
CA MET A 339 2.89 3.94 -15.65
C MET A 339 3.41 5.01 -16.61
N SER A 340 2.59 5.96 -17.03
CA SER A 340 3.05 7.06 -17.90
C SER A 340 4.10 7.93 -17.23
N TYR A 341 3.97 8.13 -15.93
CA TYR A 341 4.93 8.91 -15.16
C TYR A 341 6.25 8.15 -15.02
N GLU A 342 6.18 6.90 -14.57
CA GLU A 342 7.29 5.95 -14.46
C GLU A 342 8.12 5.91 -15.75
N VAL A 343 7.48 5.55 -16.87
CA VAL A 343 8.13 5.43 -18.17
C VAL A 343 8.77 6.74 -18.64
N LYS A 344 8.25 7.89 -18.23
CA LYS A 344 8.79 9.20 -18.59
C LYS A 344 10.04 9.56 -17.79
N ARG A 345 10.13 9.12 -16.53
CA ARG A 345 11.28 9.39 -15.65
C ARG A 345 12.40 8.37 -15.80
N THR A 346 12.09 7.14 -16.23
CA THR A 346 13.08 6.07 -16.38
C THR A 346 14.19 6.48 -17.35
N ASN A 347 15.43 6.46 -16.88
CA ASN A 347 16.58 6.50 -17.75
C ASN A 347 16.81 5.11 -18.37
N PHE A 348 16.40 4.90 -19.62
CA PHE A 348 16.55 3.61 -20.30
C PHE A 348 18.01 3.20 -20.57
N PHE A 349 18.96 4.13 -20.39
CA PHE A 349 20.39 3.82 -20.50
C PHE A 349 20.98 3.27 -19.19
N ASP A 350 20.23 3.37 -18.09
CA ASP A 350 20.63 2.86 -16.78
C ASP A 350 19.78 1.61 -16.44
N PRO A 351 20.37 0.41 -16.43
CA PRO A 351 19.66 -0.81 -16.06
C PRO A 351 19.03 -0.76 -14.66
N ASP A 352 19.64 -0.07 -13.69
CA ASP A 352 19.15 -0.01 -12.31
C ASP A 352 17.85 0.81 -12.24
N ASP A 353 17.77 1.93 -12.97
CA ASP A 353 16.56 2.75 -13.10
C ASP A 353 15.43 1.96 -13.79
N VAL A 354 15.75 1.17 -14.81
CA VAL A 354 14.78 0.29 -15.48
C VAL A 354 14.28 -0.79 -14.53
N LEU A 355 15.16 -1.43 -13.77
CA LEU A 355 14.79 -2.45 -12.78
C LEU A 355 13.93 -1.88 -11.64
N SER A 356 14.24 -0.67 -11.18
CA SER A 356 13.41 0.06 -10.21
C SER A 356 12.01 0.29 -10.79
N THR A 357 11.92 0.75 -12.03
CA THR A 357 10.64 0.98 -12.71
C THR A 357 9.82 -0.30 -12.85
N ILE A 358 10.46 -1.42 -13.21
CA ILE A 358 9.79 -2.73 -13.29
C ILE A 358 9.27 -3.16 -11.91
N SER A 359 9.99 -2.84 -10.83
CA SER A 359 9.60 -3.19 -9.46
C SER A 359 8.40 -2.34 -8.98
N ASP A 360 8.34 -1.07 -9.35
CA ASP A 360 7.19 -0.19 -9.09
C ASP A 360 5.93 -0.71 -9.83
N LEU A 361 6.08 -1.13 -11.09
CA LEU A 361 4.99 -1.75 -11.86
C LEU A 361 4.53 -3.09 -11.26
N GLU A 362 5.48 -3.93 -10.80
CA GLU A 362 5.17 -5.18 -10.10
C GLU A 362 4.34 -4.91 -8.84
N PHE A 363 4.71 -3.91 -8.04
CA PHE A 363 3.92 -3.52 -6.88
C PHE A 363 2.50 -3.10 -7.25
N PHE A 364 2.31 -2.30 -8.31
CA PHE A 364 0.98 -1.92 -8.77
C PHE A 364 0.16 -3.13 -9.23
N PHE A 365 0.78 -4.07 -9.96
CA PHE A 365 0.11 -5.29 -10.41
C PHE A 365 -0.24 -6.22 -9.25
N ASP A 366 0.61 -6.36 -8.24
CA ASP A 366 0.31 -7.11 -7.02
C ASP A 366 -0.92 -6.53 -6.31
N LYS A 367 -1.00 -5.20 -6.19
CA LYS A 367 -2.16 -4.53 -5.60
C LYS A 367 -3.45 -4.80 -6.37
N LEU A 368 -3.41 -4.80 -7.70
CA LEU A 368 -4.56 -5.13 -8.53
C LEU A 368 -4.96 -6.61 -8.39
N ARG A 369 -3.97 -7.51 -8.41
CA ARG A 369 -4.20 -8.96 -8.28
C ARG A 369 -4.84 -9.32 -6.94
N ASN A 370 -4.35 -8.74 -5.84
CA ASN A 370 -4.88 -8.92 -4.50
C ASN A 370 -6.34 -8.45 -4.35
N LYS A 371 -6.80 -7.53 -5.22
CA LYS A 371 -8.18 -7.04 -5.28
C LYS A 371 -8.99 -7.67 -6.42
N VAL A 372 -8.42 -8.61 -7.18
CA VAL A 372 -9.02 -9.26 -8.35
C VAL A 372 -9.49 -8.23 -9.39
N LEU A 373 -8.66 -7.20 -9.62
CA LEU A 373 -8.91 -6.13 -10.58
C LEU A 373 -8.21 -6.41 -11.90
N LEU A 374 -8.99 -6.70 -12.94
CA LEU A 374 -8.47 -7.00 -14.28
C LEU A 374 -8.18 -5.74 -15.10
N LEU A 375 -7.11 -5.76 -15.88
CA LEU A 375 -6.73 -4.73 -16.85
C LEU A 375 -7.61 -4.85 -18.11
N LYS A 376 -8.69 -4.06 -18.12
CA LYS A 376 -9.69 -4.01 -19.21
C LYS A 376 -9.33 -3.00 -20.29
N LYS A 377 -10.31 -2.66 -21.14
CA LYS A 377 -10.15 -1.79 -22.33
C LYS A 377 -9.61 -0.39 -22.04
N GLU A 378 -9.80 0.15 -20.83
CA GLU A 378 -9.31 1.48 -20.48
C GLU A 378 -7.84 1.48 -20.03
N PHE A 379 -7.20 0.32 -19.87
CA PHE A 379 -5.75 0.23 -19.65
C PHE A 379 -5.00 0.60 -20.93
N ASP A 380 -3.98 1.47 -20.82
CA ASP A 380 -3.15 1.89 -21.95
C ASP A 380 -2.11 0.82 -22.29
N ILE A 381 -2.58 -0.26 -22.91
CA ILE A 381 -1.73 -1.37 -23.32
C ILE A 381 -0.64 -0.96 -24.30
N LYS A 382 -0.87 0.10 -25.09
CA LYS A 382 0.11 0.58 -26.06
C LYS A 382 1.28 1.25 -25.36
N LEU A 383 1.01 2.09 -24.38
CA LEU A 383 2.05 2.68 -23.53
C LEU A 383 2.87 1.59 -22.82
N PHE A 384 2.20 0.58 -22.26
CA PHE A 384 2.87 -0.56 -21.62
C PHE A 384 3.77 -1.34 -22.60
N CYS A 385 3.25 -1.64 -23.80
CA CYS A 385 4.03 -2.33 -24.83
C CYS A 385 5.20 -1.49 -25.33
N ASN A 386 5.04 -0.17 -25.49
CA ASN A 386 6.12 0.73 -25.87
C ASN A 386 7.24 0.79 -24.81
N PHE A 387 6.90 0.65 -23.52
CA PHE A 387 7.89 0.51 -22.46
C PHE A 387 8.70 -0.79 -22.61
N ILE A 388 8.01 -1.91 -22.87
CA ILE A 388 8.67 -3.20 -23.12
C ILE A 388 9.53 -3.14 -24.39
N ASP A 389 9.08 -2.48 -25.45
CA ASP A 389 9.87 -2.29 -26.68
C ASP A 389 11.22 -1.64 -26.36
N LYS A 390 11.24 -0.56 -25.57
CA LYS A 390 12.49 0.11 -25.16
C LYS A 390 13.41 -0.80 -24.33
N ILE A 391 12.85 -1.66 -23.48
CA ILE A 391 13.65 -2.65 -22.72
C ILE A 391 14.27 -3.66 -23.69
N ILE A 392 13.50 -4.18 -24.64
CA ILE A 392 13.99 -5.15 -25.63
C ILE A 392 15.07 -4.51 -26.52
N GLU A 393 14.88 -3.26 -26.94
CA GLU A 393 15.83 -2.48 -27.74
C GLU A 393 17.17 -2.23 -27.02
N SER A 394 17.19 -2.23 -25.68
CA SER A 394 18.43 -2.10 -24.90
C SER A 394 19.32 -3.34 -24.98
N GLU A 395 18.77 -4.48 -25.40
CA GLU A 395 19.40 -5.81 -25.43
C GLU A 395 20.02 -6.25 -24.08
N ASN A 396 19.69 -5.55 -22.99
CA ASN A 396 20.18 -5.89 -21.66
C ASN A 396 19.43 -7.13 -21.14
N VAL A 397 20.18 -8.22 -20.96
CA VAL A 397 19.64 -9.51 -20.55
C VAL A 397 18.87 -9.42 -19.22
N ILE A 398 19.39 -8.69 -18.24
CA ILE A 398 18.84 -8.64 -16.88
C ILE A 398 17.47 -7.94 -16.89
N THR A 399 17.37 -6.80 -17.55
CA THR A 399 16.10 -6.06 -17.65
C THR A 399 15.06 -6.83 -18.47
N ILE A 400 15.47 -7.50 -19.56
CA ILE A 400 14.59 -8.36 -20.37
C ILE A 400 14.08 -9.56 -19.56
N GLN A 401 14.96 -10.24 -18.82
CA GLN A 401 14.54 -11.36 -17.96
C GLN A 401 13.58 -10.90 -16.87
N ARG A 402 13.84 -9.73 -16.26
CA ARG A 402 12.99 -9.18 -15.20
C ARG A 402 11.60 -8.80 -15.72
N ILE A 403 11.49 -8.17 -16.89
CA ILE A 403 10.18 -7.84 -17.46
C ILE A 403 9.44 -9.11 -17.90
N LEU A 404 10.10 -10.12 -18.48
CA LEU A 404 9.47 -11.41 -18.81
C LEU A 404 8.95 -12.13 -17.56
N THR A 405 9.68 -12.05 -16.45
CA THR A 405 9.27 -12.60 -15.15
C THR A 405 8.02 -11.88 -14.63
N LEU A 406 7.98 -10.55 -14.68
CA LEU A 406 6.79 -9.77 -14.31
C LEU A 406 5.60 -10.17 -15.19
N LEU A 407 5.79 -10.26 -16.52
CA LEU A 407 4.73 -10.64 -17.45
C LEU A 407 4.20 -12.05 -17.14
N TYR A 408 5.07 -12.99 -16.79
CA TYR A 408 4.66 -14.34 -16.40
C TYR A 408 3.79 -14.34 -15.13
N SER A 409 4.19 -13.55 -14.13
CA SER A 409 3.50 -13.48 -12.84
C SER A 409 2.11 -12.84 -12.92
N TYR A 410 1.92 -11.89 -13.82
CA TYR A 410 0.71 -11.04 -13.88
C TYR A 410 -0.05 -11.10 -15.22
N ALA A 411 0.27 -12.06 -16.09
CA ALA A 411 -0.43 -12.25 -17.37
C ALA A 411 -1.93 -12.54 -17.23
N ASP A 412 -2.35 -13.02 -16.06
CA ASP A 412 -3.75 -13.26 -15.68
C ASP A 412 -4.56 -11.97 -15.51
N LEU A 413 -3.91 -10.82 -15.28
CA LEU A 413 -4.58 -9.52 -15.16
C LEU A 413 -5.09 -9.00 -16.49
N PHE A 414 -4.46 -9.33 -17.62
CA PHE A 414 -4.88 -8.83 -18.93
C PHE A 414 -6.17 -9.49 -19.37
N SER A 415 -7.20 -8.66 -19.61
CA SER A 415 -8.52 -9.12 -20.02
C SER A 415 -8.90 -8.61 -21.39
N SER A 416 -9.78 -9.33 -22.07
CA SER A 416 -10.47 -8.87 -23.28
C SER A 416 -9.52 -8.28 -24.33
N ARG A 417 -9.81 -7.09 -24.86
CA ARG A 417 -9.04 -6.46 -25.95
C ARG A 417 -7.57 -6.23 -25.58
N THR A 418 -7.30 -5.99 -24.31
CA THR A 418 -5.95 -5.84 -23.76
C THR A 418 -5.18 -7.15 -23.89
N ARG A 419 -5.79 -8.28 -23.51
CA ARG A 419 -5.20 -9.62 -23.64
C ARG A 419 -4.95 -9.98 -25.10
N GLN A 420 -5.94 -9.74 -25.97
CA GLN A 420 -5.82 -10.01 -27.40
C GLN A 420 -4.64 -9.26 -28.01
N TYR A 421 -4.58 -7.95 -27.78
CA TYR A 421 -3.49 -7.10 -28.27
C TYR A 421 -2.14 -7.58 -27.74
N PHE A 422 -2.05 -7.84 -26.44
CA PHE A 422 -0.81 -8.26 -25.79
C PHE A 422 -0.28 -9.59 -26.32
N PHE A 423 -1.08 -10.66 -26.33
CA PHE A 423 -0.60 -11.97 -26.77
C PHE A 423 -0.53 -12.11 -28.29
N LEU A 424 -1.57 -11.73 -29.03
CA LEU A 424 -1.65 -12.00 -30.47
C LEU A 424 -0.88 -10.98 -31.29
N ASP A 425 -1.12 -9.69 -31.05
CA ASP A 425 -0.63 -8.62 -31.91
C ASP A 425 0.79 -8.17 -31.49
N TYR A 426 1.04 -8.15 -30.18
CA TYR A 426 2.33 -7.72 -29.65
C TYR A 426 3.32 -8.87 -29.51
N LEU A 427 3.12 -9.83 -28.60
CA LEU A 427 4.09 -10.91 -28.37
C LEU A 427 4.26 -11.83 -29.58
N LEU A 428 3.16 -12.28 -30.19
CA LEU A 428 3.23 -13.26 -31.28
C LEU A 428 3.48 -12.64 -32.65
N ASP A 429 2.97 -11.45 -32.98
CA ASP A 429 3.20 -10.83 -34.30
C ASP A 429 4.42 -9.92 -34.32
N LYS A 430 4.51 -8.97 -33.39
CA LYS A 430 5.58 -7.96 -33.37
C LYS A 430 6.89 -8.48 -32.76
N GLN A 431 6.85 -9.01 -31.55
CA GLN A 431 8.06 -9.29 -30.74
C GLN A 431 8.57 -10.73 -30.79
N PHE A 432 7.86 -11.63 -31.47
CA PHE A 432 8.21 -13.05 -31.47
C PHE A 432 9.65 -13.30 -31.90
N SER A 433 10.09 -12.69 -33.02
CA SER A 433 11.45 -12.90 -33.52
C SER A 433 12.52 -12.33 -32.59
N SER A 434 12.27 -11.18 -31.96
CA SER A 434 13.18 -10.54 -31.03
C SER A 434 13.42 -11.39 -29.78
N LEU A 435 12.36 -12.01 -29.24
CA LEU A 435 12.43 -12.76 -27.98
C LEU A 435 12.70 -14.25 -28.18
N ALA A 436 12.07 -14.89 -29.17
CA ALA A 436 12.23 -16.33 -29.41
C ALA A 436 13.60 -16.68 -29.99
N TYR A 437 14.24 -15.75 -30.69
CA TYR A 437 15.57 -15.92 -31.29
C TYR A 437 16.62 -15.04 -30.64
N PHE A 438 16.36 -14.60 -29.40
CA PHE A 438 17.31 -13.82 -28.63
C PHE A 438 18.61 -14.62 -28.42
N TRP A 439 19.74 -13.93 -28.26
CA TRP A 439 21.04 -14.61 -28.20
C TRP A 439 21.26 -15.39 -26.90
N GLU A 440 20.58 -14.98 -25.82
CA GLU A 440 20.65 -15.60 -24.49
C GLU A 440 19.52 -16.63 -24.27
N GLU A 441 19.88 -17.88 -23.96
CA GLU A 441 18.92 -18.99 -23.84
C GLU A 441 17.88 -18.76 -22.74
N ASN A 442 18.25 -18.08 -21.65
CA ASN A 442 17.32 -17.77 -20.57
C ASN A 442 16.17 -16.87 -21.00
N VAL A 443 16.44 -15.89 -21.88
CA VAL A 443 15.39 -15.02 -22.43
C VAL A 443 14.42 -15.84 -23.28
N ILE A 444 14.95 -16.70 -24.15
CA ILE A 444 14.16 -17.61 -24.97
C ILE A 444 13.28 -18.51 -24.09
N SER A 445 13.88 -19.09 -23.04
CA SER A 445 13.21 -19.97 -22.08
C SER A 445 12.04 -19.28 -21.38
N LEU A 446 12.26 -18.10 -20.80
CA LEU A 446 11.21 -17.33 -20.12
C LEU A 446 10.09 -16.95 -21.08
N PHE A 447 10.44 -16.56 -22.32
CA PHE A 447 9.46 -16.24 -23.34
C PHE A 447 8.61 -17.46 -23.76
N ALA A 448 9.25 -18.63 -23.95
CA ALA A 448 8.54 -19.86 -24.27
C ALA A 448 7.58 -20.27 -23.14
N GLN A 449 8.03 -20.22 -21.89
CA GLN A 449 7.19 -20.50 -20.71
C GLN A 449 6.02 -19.52 -20.58
N LEU A 450 6.24 -18.22 -20.83
CA LEU A 450 5.16 -17.21 -20.85
C LEU A 450 4.08 -17.57 -21.86
N LEU A 451 4.45 -17.90 -23.09
CA LEU A 451 3.50 -18.24 -24.14
C LEU A 451 2.77 -19.57 -23.87
N LEU A 452 3.49 -20.59 -23.40
CA LEU A 452 2.94 -21.92 -23.15
C LEU A 452 2.07 -21.95 -21.89
N PHE A 453 2.55 -21.39 -20.78
CA PHE A 453 1.94 -21.60 -19.47
C PHE A 453 0.98 -20.46 -19.11
N LYS A 454 1.15 -19.24 -19.67
CA LYS A 454 0.29 -18.09 -19.35
C LYS A 454 -0.50 -17.55 -20.53
N GLY A 455 -0.30 -18.13 -21.72
CA GLY A 455 -1.09 -17.85 -22.91
C GLY A 455 -2.58 -18.16 -22.75
N THR A 456 -2.95 -19.01 -21.79
CA THR A 456 -4.34 -19.40 -21.49
C THR A 456 -4.65 -19.29 -20.00
N PHE A 457 -5.93 -19.14 -19.66
CA PHE A 457 -6.38 -19.15 -18.26
C PHE A 457 -6.52 -20.56 -17.68
N ALA A 458 -6.77 -21.55 -18.54
CA ALA A 458 -6.99 -22.95 -18.18
C ALA A 458 -5.98 -23.88 -18.86
N LYS A 459 -5.97 -25.15 -18.44
CA LYS A 459 -5.17 -26.20 -19.09
C LYS A 459 -5.59 -26.37 -20.54
N ILE A 460 -4.62 -26.43 -21.47
CA ILE A 460 -4.89 -26.58 -22.92
C ILE A 460 -5.78 -27.80 -23.19
N LYS A 461 -5.50 -28.93 -22.53
CA LYS A 461 -6.32 -30.15 -22.63
C LYS A 461 -7.79 -29.91 -22.25
N ASN A 462 -8.07 -29.13 -21.21
CA ASN A 462 -9.42 -28.82 -20.76
C ASN A 462 -10.13 -27.87 -21.75
N ILE A 463 -9.39 -26.91 -22.30
CA ILE A 463 -9.88 -25.99 -23.33
C ILE A 463 -10.24 -26.75 -24.62
N GLU A 464 -9.36 -27.64 -25.09
CA GLU A 464 -9.55 -28.42 -26.33
C GLU A 464 -10.69 -29.43 -26.20
N ASN A 465 -10.88 -30.02 -25.02
CA ASN A 465 -11.96 -30.96 -24.73
C ASN A 465 -13.27 -30.29 -24.29
N ASN A 466 -13.28 -28.96 -24.16
CA ASN A 466 -14.39 -28.17 -23.61
C ASN A 466 -14.86 -28.69 -22.22
N SER A 467 -13.91 -29.14 -21.41
CA SER A 467 -14.13 -29.79 -20.11
C SER A 467 -13.47 -28.99 -18.99
N LEU A 468 -13.86 -27.72 -18.86
CA LEU A 468 -13.35 -26.82 -17.83
C LEU A 468 -13.83 -27.24 -16.44
N ASP A 469 -12.94 -27.19 -15.45
CA ASP A 469 -13.32 -27.36 -14.05
C ASP A 469 -14.06 -26.12 -13.48
N GLU A 470 -14.53 -26.19 -12.24
CA GLU A 470 -15.28 -25.08 -11.63
C GLU A 470 -14.44 -23.81 -11.42
N VAL A 471 -13.14 -23.94 -11.17
CA VAL A 471 -12.25 -22.80 -10.95
C VAL A 471 -11.96 -22.11 -12.28
N GLU A 472 -11.62 -22.89 -13.30
CA GLU A 472 -11.42 -22.45 -14.67
C GLU A 472 -12.67 -21.76 -15.22
N LYS A 473 -13.86 -22.34 -15.01
CA LYS A 473 -15.14 -21.70 -15.40
C LYS A 473 -15.30 -20.32 -14.79
N LYS A 474 -15.06 -20.18 -13.47
CA LYS A 474 -15.14 -18.88 -12.78
C LYS A 474 -14.13 -17.88 -13.36
N LEU A 475 -12.92 -18.32 -13.69
CA LEU A 475 -11.92 -17.45 -14.31
C LEU A 475 -12.41 -16.91 -15.65
N TYR A 476 -13.02 -17.74 -16.49
CA TYR A 476 -13.59 -17.33 -17.78
C TYR A 476 -14.84 -16.44 -17.63
N GLU A 477 -15.69 -16.69 -16.63
CA GLU A 477 -16.91 -15.90 -16.36
C GLU A 477 -16.59 -14.44 -15.97
N VAL A 478 -15.45 -14.20 -15.32
CA VAL A 478 -15.02 -12.84 -14.92
C VAL A 478 -14.47 -12.04 -16.11
N GLN A 479 -14.11 -12.71 -17.22
CA GLN A 479 -13.57 -12.05 -18.42
C GLN A 479 -14.68 -11.51 -19.32
N GLU A 480 -14.45 -10.36 -19.95
CA GLU A 480 -15.42 -9.81 -20.91
C GLU A 480 -15.15 -10.34 -22.33
N SER A 481 -16.22 -10.62 -23.07
CA SER A 481 -16.15 -10.96 -24.50
C SER A 481 -15.78 -9.75 -25.36
N ILE A 482 -15.18 -9.99 -26.53
CA ILE A 482 -14.71 -8.94 -27.45
C ILE A 482 -15.34 -9.18 -28.82
N ASP A 483 -16.17 -8.29 -29.33
CA ASP A 483 -16.70 -8.36 -30.69
C ASP A 483 -17.29 -9.75 -31.05
N GLY A 484 -17.97 -10.40 -30.08
CA GLY A 484 -18.54 -11.74 -30.23
C GLY A 484 -17.56 -12.92 -30.03
N ILE A 485 -16.29 -12.64 -29.72
CA ILE A 485 -15.27 -13.64 -29.38
C ILE A 485 -15.29 -13.89 -27.87
N THR A 486 -15.55 -15.13 -27.48
CA THR A 486 -15.48 -15.52 -26.06
C THR A 486 -14.03 -15.62 -25.60
N PRO A 487 -13.73 -15.45 -24.31
CA PRO A 487 -12.35 -15.56 -23.84
C PRO A 487 -11.77 -16.97 -24.06
N LEU A 488 -12.60 -18.02 -24.02
CA LEU A 488 -12.20 -19.38 -24.43
C LEU A 488 -11.77 -19.44 -25.90
N GLN A 489 -12.52 -18.80 -26.81
CA GLN A 489 -12.15 -18.73 -28.22
C GLN A 489 -10.87 -17.93 -28.45
N LEU A 490 -10.63 -16.89 -27.66
CA LEU A 490 -9.39 -16.13 -27.70
C LEU A 490 -8.20 -17.01 -27.32
N ASP A 491 -8.29 -17.76 -26.23
CA ASP A 491 -7.23 -18.68 -25.79
C ASP A 491 -6.95 -19.76 -26.84
N ILE A 492 -7.98 -20.32 -27.50
CA ILE A 492 -7.81 -21.24 -28.63
C ILE A 492 -7.03 -20.59 -29.78
N ARG A 493 -7.27 -19.31 -30.08
CA ARG A 493 -6.52 -18.58 -31.11
C ARG A 493 -5.07 -18.37 -30.71
N ILE A 494 -4.80 -18.06 -29.44
CA ILE A 494 -3.45 -17.93 -28.88
C ILE A 494 -2.70 -19.26 -29.04
N ILE A 495 -3.25 -20.37 -28.55
CA ILE A 495 -2.64 -21.72 -28.65
C ILE A 495 -2.27 -22.04 -30.10
N LYS A 496 -3.23 -21.90 -31.03
CA LYS A 496 -3.01 -22.21 -32.44
C LYS A 496 -1.90 -21.35 -33.06
N LYS A 497 -1.81 -20.09 -32.64
CA LYS A 497 -0.80 -19.16 -33.17
C LYS A 497 0.59 -19.42 -32.57
N VAL A 498 0.68 -19.74 -31.28
CA VAL A 498 1.92 -20.19 -30.61
C VAL A 498 2.49 -21.41 -31.35
N ARG A 499 1.71 -22.50 -31.46
CA ARG A 499 2.15 -23.73 -32.16
C ARG A 499 2.65 -23.42 -33.57
N ARG A 500 1.86 -22.68 -34.36
CA ARG A 500 2.25 -22.27 -35.73
C ARG A 500 3.54 -21.47 -35.79
N ARG A 501 3.80 -20.56 -34.83
CA ARG A 501 5.00 -19.71 -34.85
C ARG A 501 6.27 -20.52 -34.58
N PHE A 502 6.21 -21.48 -33.66
CA PHE A 502 7.34 -22.39 -33.41
C PHE A 502 7.51 -23.47 -34.49
N GLU A 503 6.42 -23.93 -35.13
CA GLU A 503 6.46 -24.94 -36.19
C GLU A 503 6.87 -24.40 -37.58
N LYS A 504 6.50 -23.16 -37.94
CA LYS A 504 6.66 -22.61 -39.31
C LYS A 504 8.04 -22.02 -39.64
N VAL A 505 9.08 -22.27 -38.84
CA VAL A 505 10.38 -21.62 -39.06
C VAL A 505 11.12 -22.26 -40.24
N ARG A 506 11.11 -21.58 -41.40
CA ARG A 506 11.85 -22.03 -42.59
C ARG A 506 13.35 -21.72 -42.46
N LEU A 507 14.12 -22.73 -42.07
CA LEU A 507 15.58 -22.65 -41.85
C LEU A 507 16.41 -22.37 -43.12
N GLU A 508 15.83 -22.58 -44.31
CA GLU A 508 16.54 -22.62 -45.59
C GLU A 508 17.01 -21.25 -46.09
N LYS A 509 16.47 -20.14 -45.57
CA LYS A 509 16.79 -18.76 -46.01
C LYS A 509 17.64 -17.95 -45.03
N LEU A 510 18.21 -18.58 -44.01
CA LEU A 510 18.82 -17.89 -42.87
C LEU A 510 20.34 -18.08 -42.80
N THR A 511 21.02 -17.09 -42.23
CA THR A 511 22.46 -17.13 -41.96
C THR A 511 22.81 -18.22 -40.92
N HIS A 512 24.07 -18.66 -40.87
CA HIS A 512 24.49 -19.73 -39.95
C HIS A 512 24.28 -19.36 -38.47
N SER A 513 24.52 -18.11 -38.08
CA SER A 513 24.27 -17.61 -36.72
C SER A 513 22.77 -17.64 -36.37
N GLN A 514 21.90 -17.19 -37.28
CA GLN A 514 20.44 -17.25 -37.11
C GLN A 514 19.92 -18.69 -36.98
N LYS A 515 20.54 -19.65 -37.67
CA LYS A 515 20.19 -21.07 -37.54
C LYS A 515 20.44 -21.60 -36.13
N ASN A 516 21.48 -21.13 -35.43
CA ASN A 516 21.78 -21.58 -34.07
C ASN A 516 20.72 -21.09 -33.07
N TYR A 517 20.34 -19.81 -33.13
CA TYR A 517 19.28 -19.28 -32.25
C TYR A 517 17.93 -19.94 -32.48
N ILE A 518 17.58 -20.25 -33.72
CA ILE A 518 16.34 -20.98 -34.02
C ILE A 518 16.39 -22.42 -33.50
N LYS A 519 17.54 -23.10 -33.60
CA LYS A 519 17.71 -24.44 -33.02
C LYS A 519 17.53 -24.40 -31.51
N SER A 520 18.15 -23.43 -30.82
CA SER A 520 17.97 -23.25 -29.37
C SER A 520 16.51 -22.95 -29.02
N SER A 521 15.86 -22.07 -29.78
CA SER A 521 14.43 -21.75 -29.65
C SER A 521 13.54 -22.98 -29.73
N LYS A 522 13.74 -23.80 -30.77
CA LYS A 522 12.96 -25.02 -30.98
C LYS A 522 13.20 -26.03 -29.87
N ARG A 523 14.46 -26.27 -29.50
CA ARG A 523 14.85 -27.18 -28.41
C ARG A 523 14.19 -26.80 -27.09
N LEU A 524 14.27 -25.52 -26.71
CA LEU A 524 13.70 -25.02 -25.46
C LEU A 524 12.15 -25.08 -25.49
N TYR A 525 11.54 -24.74 -26.62
CA TYR A 525 10.09 -24.87 -26.78
C TYR A 525 9.61 -26.32 -26.66
N GLU A 526 10.31 -27.28 -27.27
CA GLU A 526 10.01 -28.71 -27.16
C GLU A 526 10.14 -29.18 -25.70
N TYR A 527 11.24 -28.84 -25.04
CA TYR A 527 11.47 -29.14 -23.63
C TYR A 527 10.36 -28.61 -22.70
N PHE A 528 9.97 -27.35 -22.85
CA PHE A 528 8.89 -26.79 -22.03
C PHE A 528 7.50 -27.28 -22.42
N THR A 529 7.31 -27.74 -23.66
CA THR A 529 6.08 -28.42 -24.05
C THR A 529 5.95 -29.76 -23.33
N GLU A 530 7.04 -30.50 -23.14
CA GLU A 530 7.05 -31.73 -22.33
C GLU A 530 6.72 -31.43 -20.86
N ILE A 531 7.38 -30.45 -20.24
CA ILE A 531 7.08 -30.03 -18.86
C ILE A 531 5.61 -29.61 -18.70
N TYR A 532 5.08 -28.86 -19.66
CA TYR A 532 3.66 -28.48 -19.65
C TYR A 532 2.77 -29.70 -19.73
N ASN A 533 3.15 -30.68 -20.57
CA ASN A 533 2.38 -31.90 -20.77
C ASN A 533 2.36 -32.78 -19.51
N ASP A 534 3.44 -32.82 -18.76
CA ASP A 534 3.49 -33.51 -17.48
C ASP A 534 2.62 -32.78 -16.45
N TRP A 535 2.76 -31.46 -16.36
CA TRP A 535 1.97 -30.64 -15.45
C TRP A 535 0.46 -30.75 -15.69
N GLN A 536 -0.02 -30.65 -16.94
CA GLN A 536 -1.46 -30.73 -17.22
C GLN A 536 -2.05 -32.10 -16.83
N ASN A 537 -1.23 -33.15 -16.75
CA ASN A 537 -1.62 -34.49 -16.33
C ASN A 537 -1.40 -34.74 -14.82
N SER A 538 -0.59 -33.90 -14.14
CA SER A 538 -0.22 -34.02 -12.72
C SER A 538 -1.36 -33.79 -11.71
N GLY A 539 -2.55 -33.38 -12.15
CA GLY A 539 -3.67 -33.00 -11.28
C GLY A 539 -3.46 -31.68 -10.52
N SER A 540 -2.31 -31.01 -10.65
CA SER A 540 -2.05 -29.72 -9.99
C SER A 540 -2.85 -28.58 -10.62
N ASP A 541 -3.46 -27.72 -9.80
CA ASP A 541 -4.17 -26.51 -10.23
C ASP A 541 -3.27 -25.27 -10.25
N VAL A 542 -2.03 -25.38 -9.75
CA VAL A 542 -1.06 -24.30 -9.71
C VAL A 542 -0.17 -24.39 -10.93
N PHE A 543 -0.11 -23.32 -11.73
CA PHE A 543 0.81 -23.23 -12.87
C PHE A 543 2.27 -23.50 -12.44
N PRO A 544 3.10 -24.12 -13.30
CA PRO A 544 4.50 -24.37 -12.97
C PRO A 544 5.22 -23.09 -12.58
N ASN A 545 6.17 -23.18 -11.64
CA ASN A 545 7.10 -22.10 -11.38
C ASN A 545 8.01 -21.89 -12.59
N LEU A 546 8.50 -20.66 -12.78
CA LEU A 546 9.48 -20.37 -13.82
C LEU A 546 10.75 -21.19 -13.60
N VAL A 547 11.24 -21.81 -14.67
CA VAL A 547 12.50 -22.57 -14.68
C VAL A 547 13.54 -21.80 -15.48
N PHE A 548 14.67 -21.49 -14.85
CA PHE A 548 15.79 -20.83 -15.52
C PHE A 548 16.73 -21.87 -16.16
N VAL A 549 17.32 -21.58 -17.32
CA VAL A 549 18.10 -22.56 -18.11
C VAL A 549 19.32 -23.08 -17.35
N HIS A 550 19.95 -22.24 -16.52
CA HIS A 550 21.07 -22.65 -15.68
C HIS A 550 20.72 -23.85 -14.78
N SER A 551 19.49 -23.87 -14.25
CA SER A 551 18.99 -24.96 -13.39
C SER A 551 18.70 -26.26 -14.16
N ILE A 552 18.61 -26.19 -15.49
CA ILE A 552 18.48 -27.36 -16.37
C ILE A 552 19.86 -27.98 -16.62
N LYS A 553 20.86 -27.13 -16.92
CA LYS A 553 22.25 -27.57 -17.16
C LYS A 553 22.86 -28.24 -15.93
N GLU A 554 22.59 -27.73 -14.73
CA GLU A 554 23.04 -28.37 -13.47
C GLU A 554 22.41 -29.76 -13.26
N LYS A 555 21.15 -29.97 -13.63
CA LYS A 555 20.51 -31.30 -13.55
C LYS A 555 21.12 -32.29 -14.54
N ASP A 556 21.33 -31.86 -15.78
CA ASP A 556 21.95 -32.69 -16.82
C ASP A 556 23.41 -33.04 -16.46
N GLU A 557 24.15 -32.15 -15.79
CA GLU A 557 25.52 -32.42 -15.31
C GLU A 557 25.55 -33.37 -14.08
N VAL A 558 24.58 -33.29 -13.17
CA VAL A 558 24.46 -34.20 -12.02
C VAL A 558 24.09 -35.62 -12.45
N ASP A 559 23.24 -35.78 -13.48
CA ASP A 559 22.91 -37.10 -14.03
C ASP A 559 24.08 -37.72 -14.84
N VAL A 560 24.98 -36.90 -15.40
CA VAL A 560 26.22 -37.37 -16.04
C VAL A 560 27.31 -37.69 -15.01
N GLY A 561 27.31 -37.02 -13.85
CA GLY A 561 28.24 -37.27 -12.74
C GLY A 561 28.03 -38.60 -12.00
N ASN A 562 26.87 -39.26 -12.19
CA ASN A 562 26.60 -40.60 -11.65
C ASN A 562 26.92 -41.73 -12.64
N LEU A 563 27.59 -41.42 -13.75
CA LEU A 563 28.02 -42.37 -14.78
C LEU A 563 29.55 -42.46 -14.95
N PHE A 564 30.34 -41.95 -14.00
CA PHE A 564 31.80 -42.13 -13.96
C PHE A 564 32.31 -42.71 -12.65
#